data_AF-A0A8T7M849-F1
#
_entry.id   AF-A0A8T7M849-F1
#
_cell.length_a   1.000
_cell.length_b   1.000
_cell.length_c   1.000
_cell.angle_alpha   90.00
_cell.angle_beta   90.00
_cell.angle_gamma   90.00
#
_symmetry.space_group_name_H-M   'P 1'
#
loop_
_entity.id
_entity.type
_entity.pdbx_description
1 polymer ?
#
loop_
_entity_poly.entity_id
_entity_poly.type
_entity_poly.pdbx_seq_one_letter_code
_entity_poly.pdbx_strand_id
1 'polypeptide(L)'
;MAAAQERGIESHHTISHHTFWYKWGEKITRHPILAIGFSVILVGLLAFPVTDLTLGLPNDQYAAPSTTQRKAYDLLANAFGVGYNAPLVVLVENVPPVTETDRAAVRSTVTTEYQKQVDAASQAQKAQFDKQAAEATTPELQAKLQQDIAAAQTEGKKQEQAAQAKLEAQIAQYASLAQLSKIATQLGKIANVKMATPAIVTADGSSGLIQIIPDSAPSDRKTSDLITYIRNNQAAASGNPTVKLGVTGYTALQDDISNKLSDALPIYLLVVVGLSLVLLMIAFRSILVPLKATLGFLLSVMAMFGSTVAVFQWGWFGLASPGPIISFIPIIGTGILFGLAMDYEFFLVSSMHEVYSKTRDARRAVTSGFSLGAKVVTAAAAIMVAVFGGFAGSADTNIKLFGVSLAVGIFVDAFIVRMTLVPAIMTLLGKASWWIPGWLDKVLPNLSIEGEVEEGDFEEEEDSEIEKANIA
;
A
#
# COMPACT_ATOMS: atom_id res chain seq x y z
N MET A 1 62.33 14.12 -35.01
CA MET A 1 60.95 13.66 -34.76
C MET A 1 60.87 12.38 -33.92
N ALA A 2 61.97 11.84 -33.38
CA ALA A 2 61.95 10.65 -32.50
C ALA A 2 61.94 10.97 -30.98
N ALA A 3 61.93 12.25 -30.59
CA ALA A 3 61.93 12.66 -29.17
C ALA A 3 60.54 13.08 -28.64
N ALA A 4 59.49 12.95 -29.46
CA ALA A 4 58.11 13.31 -29.10
C ALA A 4 57.24 12.09 -28.74
N GLN A 5 57.71 10.86 -29.00
CA GLN A 5 56.91 9.64 -28.84
C GLN A 5 57.16 8.91 -27.51
N GLU A 6 58.26 9.22 -26.81
CA GLU A 6 58.54 8.68 -25.46
C GLU A 6 57.83 9.44 -24.32
N ARG A 7 57.10 10.52 -24.62
CA ARG A 7 56.33 11.28 -23.59
C ARG A 7 54.86 10.86 -23.50
N GLY A 8 54.47 9.78 -24.16
CA GLY A 8 53.07 9.32 -24.26
C GLY A 8 52.63 8.30 -23.21
N ILE A 9 53.55 7.69 -22.45
CA ILE A 9 53.23 6.52 -21.59
C ILE A 9 53.86 6.67 -20.20
N GLU A 10 53.63 7.80 -19.54
CA GLU A 10 53.78 7.89 -18.08
C GLU A 10 52.71 8.85 -17.51
N SER A 11 51.44 8.65 -17.86
CA SER A 11 50.37 9.13 -16.98
C SER A 11 50.12 8.07 -15.91
N HIS A 12 51.10 7.90 -15.01
CA HIS A 12 50.75 7.41 -13.68
C HIS A 12 49.65 8.34 -13.17
N HIS A 13 48.42 7.83 -13.08
CA HIS A 13 47.34 8.45 -12.31
C HIS A 13 47.83 8.53 -10.86
N THR A 14 48.67 9.53 -10.58
CA THR A 14 49.13 9.86 -9.24
C THR A 14 47.90 10.41 -8.54
N ILE A 15 47.22 9.52 -7.83
CA ILE A 15 46.06 9.86 -7.01
C ILE A 15 46.52 10.98 -6.07
N SER A 16 46.08 12.21 -6.32
CA SER A 16 46.64 13.34 -5.60
C SER A 16 46.23 13.24 -4.13
N HIS A 17 47.23 13.06 -3.28
CA HIS A 17 47.10 12.91 -1.82
C HIS A 17 46.49 14.14 -1.13
N HIS A 18 46.23 15.21 -1.89
CA HIS A 18 45.67 16.47 -1.42
C HIS A 18 44.15 16.58 -1.55
N THR A 19 43.47 15.62 -2.19
CA THR A 19 42.01 15.68 -2.33
C THR A 19 41.29 15.51 -0.99
N PHE A 20 40.12 16.16 -0.86
CA PHE A 20 39.25 16.05 0.31
C PHE A 20 38.93 14.58 0.65
N TRP A 21 38.54 13.80 -0.36
CA TRP A 21 38.17 12.38 -0.18
C TRP A 21 39.33 11.49 0.23
N TYR A 22 40.55 11.78 -0.23
CA TYR A 22 41.73 11.06 0.24
C TYR A 22 41.98 11.31 1.73
N LYS A 23 41.96 12.58 2.16
CA LYS A 23 42.14 12.95 3.58
C LYS A 23 41.02 12.40 4.47
N TRP A 24 39.79 12.38 3.96
CA TRP A 24 38.65 11.79 4.64
C TRP A 24 38.83 10.28 4.84
N GLY A 25 39.22 9.55 3.80
CA GLY A 25 39.55 8.12 3.88
C GLY A 25 40.72 7.85 4.83
N GLU A 26 41.76 8.69 4.82
CA GLU A 26 42.89 8.60 5.76
C GLU A 26 42.43 8.80 7.21
N LYS A 27 41.54 9.75 7.47
CA LYS A 27 40.99 9.99 8.81
C LYS A 27 40.15 8.79 9.30
N ILE A 28 39.29 8.25 8.45
CA ILE A 28 38.47 7.07 8.79
C ILE A 28 39.37 5.86 9.06
N THR A 29 40.34 5.61 8.18
CA THR A 29 41.25 4.45 8.34
C THR A 29 42.16 4.56 9.57
N ARG A 30 42.40 5.77 10.10
CA ARG A 30 43.11 5.97 11.38
C ARG A 30 42.24 5.64 12.60
N HIS A 31 40.93 5.88 12.53
CA HIS A 31 40.00 5.67 13.65
C HIS A 31 38.73 4.93 13.22
N PRO A 32 38.83 3.69 12.70
CA PRO A 32 37.69 3.01 12.09
C PRO A 32 36.60 2.66 13.10
N ILE A 33 36.95 2.30 14.35
CA ILE A 33 35.98 1.98 15.40
C ILE A 33 35.12 3.20 15.76
N LEU A 34 35.74 4.38 15.85
CA LEU A 34 35.02 5.64 16.12
C LEU A 34 34.10 6.00 14.96
N ALA A 35 34.54 5.81 13.72
CA ALA A 35 33.72 6.05 12.54
C ALA A 35 32.50 5.12 12.49
N ILE A 36 32.67 3.83 12.77
CA ILE A 36 31.56 2.86 12.84
C ILE A 36 30.59 3.23 13.95
N GLY A 37 31.10 3.48 15.17
CA GLY A 37 30.26 3.85 16.31
C GLY A 37 29.45 5.12 16.02
N PHE A 38 30.09 6.14 15.46
CA PHE A 38 29.41 7.38 15.05
C PHE A 38 28.32 7.12 14.01
N SER A 39 28.63 6.40 12.92
CA SER A 39 27.64 6.10 11.88
C SER A 39 26.47 5.27 12.42
N VAL A 40 26.72 4.22 13.19
CA VAL A 40 25.66 3.35 13.74
C VAL A 40 24.78 4.12 14.72
N ILE A 41 25.35 4.95 15.60
CA ILE A 41 24.57 5.77 16.53
C ILE A 41 23.72 6.80 15.77
N LEU A 42 24.32 7.52 14.81
CA LEU A 42 23.62 8.54 14.04
C LEU A 42 22.45 7.95 13.24
N VAL A 43 22.69 6.84 12.54
CA VAL A 43 21.64 6.13 11.80
C VAL A 43 20.62 5.53 12.75
N GLY A 44 21.05 4.95 13.88
CA GLY A 44 20.16 4.37 14.89
C GLY A 44 19.19 5.38 15.48
N LEU A 45 19.64 6.63 15.73
CA LEU A 45 18.79 7.72 16.18
C LEU A 45 17.78 8.15 15.11
N LEU A 46 18.20 8.20 13.84
CA LEU A 46 17.29 8.49 12.72
C LEU A 46 16.31 7.34 12.44
N ALA A 47 16.72 6.10 12.71
CA ALA A 47 15.92 4.91 12.53
C ALA A 47 14.94 4.67 13.68
N PHE A 48 15.21 5.16 14.89
CA PHE A 48 14.40 4.92 16.07
C PHE A 48 12.88 5.11 15.86
N PRO A 49 12.40 6.19 15.19
CA PRO A 49 10.96 6.38 14.99
C PRO A 49 10.29 5.28 14.16
N VAL A 50 11.04 4.42 13.44
CA VAL A 50 10.47 3.31 12.66
C VAL A 50 9.66 2.34 13.51
N THR A 51 9.88 2.29 14.82
CA THR A 51 9.10 1.43 15.74
C THR A 51 7.62 1.83 15.80
N ASP A 52 7.30 3.08 15.50
CA ASP A 52 5.94 3.61 15.50
C ASP A 52 5.31 3.61 14.09
N LEU A 53 5.98 3.00 13.11
CA LEU A 53 5.54 2.97 11.73
C LEU A 53 4.13 2.40 11.60
N THR A 54 3.18 3.29 11.29
CA THR A 54 1.82 2.90 10.89
C THR A 54 1.63 3.03 9.39
N LEU A 55 1.12 1.97 8.75
CA LEU A 55 0.82 1.95 7.33
C LEU A 55 -0.67 2.14 7.08
N GLY A 56 -1.01 2.84 6.01
CA GLY A 56 -2.38 3.06 5.59
C GLY A 56 -2.43 3.64 4.19
N LEU A 57 -3.61 3.63 3.57
CA LEU A 57 -3.80 4.30 2.29
C LEU A 57 -4.24 5.75 2.49
N PRO A 58 -3.88 6.65 1.55
CA PRO A 58 -4.31 8.05 1.62
C PRO A 58 -5.83 8.15 1.67
N ASN A 59 -6.31 9.09 2.46
CA ASN A 59 -7.69 9.56 2.45
C ASN A 59 -7.72 11.05 2.80
N ASP A 60 -8.89 11.65 2.71
CA ASP A 60 -9.05 13.10 2.91
C ASP A 60 -8.80 13.55 4.36
N GLN A 61 -8.70 12.61 5.31
CA GLN A 61 -8.29 12.87 6.70
C GLN A 61 -6.83 13.36 6.78
N TYR A 62 -5.96 13.05 5.82
CA TYR A 62 -4.55 13.45 5.88
C TYR A 62 -4.18 14.50 4.83
N ALA A 63 -5.17 14.99 4.08
CA ALA A 63 -4.98 16.10 3.17
C ALA A 63 -4.65 17.39 3.95
N ALA A 64 -3.91 18.30 3.30
CA ALA A 64 -3.52 19.56 3.90
C ALA A 64 -4.77 20.42 4.28
N PRO A 65 -4.79 21.12 5.43
CA PRO A 65 -5.97 21.87 5.90
C PRO A 65 -6.52 22.92 4.92
N SER A 66 -5.67 23.42 4.01
CA SER A 66 -6.06 24.40 3.00
C SER A 66 -6.91 23.82 1.87
N THR A 67 -6.85 22.51 1.62
CA THR A 67 -7.49 21.86 0.46
C THR A 67 -9.01 21.74 0.61
N THR A 68 -9.71 21.66 -0.52
CA THR A 68 -11.17 21.50 -0.54
C THR A 68 -11.58 20.13 0.00
N GLN A 69 -10.81 19.08 -0.30
CA GLN A 69 -11.05 17.71 0.16
C GLN A 69 -11.02 17.63 1.69
N ARG A 70 -9.99 18.21 2.32
CA ARG A 70 -9.87 18.22 3.78
C ARG A 70 -11.04 18.96 4.44
N LYS A 71 -11.43 20.11 3.87
CA LYS A 71 -12.61 20.86 4.36
C LYS A 71 -13.90 20.07 4.23
N ALA A 72 -14.11 19.36 3.12
CA ALA A 72 -15.28 18.50 2.94
C ALA A 72 -15.33 17.37 3.97
N TYR A 73 -14.19 16.72 4.22
CA TYR A 73 -14.04 15.70 5.26
C TYR A 73 -14.44 16.24 6.64
N ASP A 74 -13.89 17.40 7.02
CA ASP A 74 -14.15 18.03 8.32
C ASP A 74 -15.62 18.46 8.46
N LEU A 75 -16.23 18.99 7.40
CA LEU A 75 -17.66 19.34 7.40
C LEU A 75 -18.56 18.13 7.61
N LEU A 76 -18.28 17.01 6.93
CA LEU A 76 -19.02 15.76 7.13
C LEU A 76 -18.83 15.20 8.54
N ALA A 77 -17.58 15.21 9.03
CA ALA A 77 -17.25 14.72 10.37
C ALA A 77 -17.92 15.56 11.47
N ASN A 78 -17.93 16.89 11.33
CA ASN A 78 -18.55 17.79 12.30
C ASN A 78 -20.07 17.71 12.30
N ALA A 79 -20.69 17.56 11.12
CA ALA A 79 -22.15 17.52 11.01
C ALA A 79 -22.75 16.16 11.39
N PHE A 80 -22.08 15.05 11.03
CA PHE A 80 -22.66 13.71 11.13
C PHE A 80 -21.84 12.75 12.01
N GLY A 81 -20.60 13.11 12.37
CA GLY A 81 -19.65 12.30 13.14
C GLY A 81 -18.54 11.71 12.25
N VAL A 82 -17.38 11.43 12.84
CA VAL A 82 -16.17 11.01 12.10
C VAL A 82 -16.35 9.75 11.26
N GLY A 83 -17.17 8.79 11.71
CA GLY A 83 -17.41 7.55 10.98
C GLY A 83 -18.29 7.67 9.73
N TYR A 84 -18.92 8.82 9.48
CA TYR A 84 -19.60 9.06 8.20
C TYR A 84 -18.64 9.12 7.01
N ASN A 85 -17.36 9.42 7.27
CA ASN A 85 -16.31 9.31 6.25
C ASN A 85 -15.81 7.86 6.08
N ALA A 86 -16.29 6.91 6.89
CA ALA A 86 -15.85 5.52 6.94
C ALA A 86 -17.00 4.49 6.72
N PRO A 87 -17.94 4.70 5.79
CA PRO A 87 -19.05 3.76 5.61
C PRO A 87 -18.53 2.40 5.17
N LEU A 88 -18.92 1.36 5.89
CA LEU A 88 -18.68 -0.02 5.55
C LEU A 88 -19.94 -0.59 4.88
N VAL A 89 -19.74 -1.54 3.97
CA VAL A 89 -20.82 -2.27 3.31
C VAL A 89 -20.66 -3.73 3.67
N VAL A 90 -21.69 -4.35 4.22
CA VAL A 90 -21.70 -5.78 4.53
C VAL A 90 -22.63 -6.48 3.55
N LEU A 91 -22.05 -7.31 2.69
CA LEU A 91 -22.77 -8.30 1.91
C LEU A 91 -23.22 -9.42 2.85
N VAL A 92 -24.51 -9.71 2.82
CA VAL A 92 -25.15 -10.78 3.56
C VAL A 92 -25.60 -11.81 2.55
N GLU A 93 -25.17 -13.06 2.73
CA GLU A 93 -25.57 -14.20 1.90
C GLU A 93 -26.19 -15.29 2.78
N ASN A 94 -27.02 -16.15 2.15
CA ASN A 94 -27.78 -17.20 2.82
C ASN A 94 -28.71 -16.62 3.90
N VAL A 95 -29.39 -15.54 3.57
CA VAL A 95 -30.45 -14.98 4.41
C VAL A 95 -31.52 -16.07 4.59
N PRO A 96 -31.94 -16.37 5.84
CA PRO A 96 -32.95 -17.38 6.08
C PRO A 96 -34.25 -17.06 5.35
N PRO A 97 -34.96 -18.08 4.82
CA PRO A 97 -36.25 -17.85 4.20
C PRO A 97 -37.21 -17.22 5.20
N VAL A 98 -38.05 -16.32 4.68
CA VAL A 98 -39.06 -15.63 5.48
C VAL A 98 -39.98 -16.65 6.15
N THR A 99 -40.05 -16.62 7.48
CA THR A 99 -40.97 -17.49 8.24
C THR A 99 -42.36 -16.89 8.31
N GLU A 100 -43.37 -17.72 8.59
CA GLU A 100 -44.75 -17.25 8.67
C GLU A 100 -44.99 -16.27 9.82
N THR A 101 -44.20 -16.36 10.88
CA THR A 101 -44.11 -15.37 11.95
C THR A 101 -43.67 -14.00 11.43
N ASP A 102 -42.70 -13.96 10.53
CA ASP A 102 -42.21 -12.70 9.93
C ASP A 102 -43.25 -12.11 9.00
N ARG A 103 -43.91 -12.96 8.20
CA ARG A 103 -45.03 -12.54 7.34
C ARG A 103 -46.18 -12.00 8.16
N ALA A 104 -46.52 -12.65 9.28
CA ALA A 104 -47.60 -12.20 10.17
C ALA A 104 -47.31 -10.82 10.79
N ALA A 105 -46.05 -10.56 11.18
CA ALA A 105 -45.63 -9.25 11.69
C ALA A 105 -45.82 -8.15 10.64
N VAL A 106 -45.35 -8.37 9.40
CA VAL A 106 -45.52 -7.43 8.28
C VAL A 106 -47.01 -7.28 7.91
N ARG A 107 -47.75 -8.40 7.84
CA ARG A 107 -49.17 -8.45 7.49
C ARG A 107 -50.01 -7.56 8.41
N SER A 108 -49.77 -7.58 9.73
CA SER A 108 -50.51 -6.70 10.66
C SER A 108 -50.40 -5.21 10.31
N THR A 109 -49.23 -4.77 9.83
CA THR A 109 -48.97 -3.38 9.45
C THR A 109 -49.61 -3.05 8.10
N VAL A 110 -49.47 -3.93 7.11
CA VAL A 110 -49.98 -3.69 5.75
C VAL A 110 -51.51 -3.90 5.64
N THR A 111 -52.06 -4.88 6.35
CA THR A 111 -53.51 -5.18 6.32
C THR A 111 -54.35 -4.07 6.92
N THR A 112 -53.85 -3.34 7.93
CA THR A 112 -54.56 -2.19 8.51
C THR A 112 -54.79 -1.08 7.48
N GLU A 113 -53.77 -0.78 6.67
CA GLU A 113 -53.85 0.24 5.63
C GLU A 113 -54.68 -0.22 4.42
N TYR A 114 -54.55 -1.50 4.06
CA TYR A 114 -55.36 -2.12 3.01
C TYR A 114 -56.85 -2.15 3.37
N GLN A 115 -57.19 -2.52 4.62
CA GLN A 115 -58.58 -2.61 5.07
C GLN A 115 -59.28 -1.24 5.01
N LYS A 116 -58.60 -0.16 5.40
CA LYS A 116 -59.13 1.21 5.26
C LYS A 116 -59.49 1.57 3.82
N GLN A 117 -58.66 1.19 2.85
CA GLN A 117 -58.91 1.45 1.43
C GLN A 117 -60.10 0.63 0.91
N VAL A 118 -60.18 -0.64 1.31
CA VAL A 118 -61.29 -1.53 0.93
C VAL A 118 -62.62 -1.06 1.54
N ASP A 119 -62.64 -0.68 2.81
CA ASP A 119 -63.85 -0.21 3.49
C ASP A 119 -64.38 1.09 2.85
N ALA A 120 -63.49 2.03 2.52
CA ALA A 120 -63.86 3.26 1.84
C ALA A 120 -64.44 3.00 0.43
N ALA A 121 -63.81 2.10 -0.34
CA ALA A 121 -64.29 1.72 -1.68
C ALA A 121 -65.64 1.00 -1.62
N SER A 122 -65.81 0.07 -0.67
CA SER A 122 -67.06 -0.67 -0.47
C SER A 122 -68.22 0.25 -0.07
N GLN A 123 -67.97 1.22 0.82
CA GLN A 123 -68.97 2.22 1.21
C GLN A 123 -69.39 3.12 0.04
N ALA A 124 -68.43 3.56 -0.80
CA ALA A 124 -68.74 4.36 -1.98
C ALA A 124 -69.58 3.58 -3.00
N GLN A 125 -69.25 2.30 -3.23
CA GLN A 125 -69.98 1.44 -4.14
C GLN A 125 -71.39 1.15 -3.64
N LYS A 126 -71.55 0.91 -2.33
CA LYS A 126 -72.87 0.74 -1.69
C LYS A 126 -73.74 1.98 -1.86
N ALA A 127 -73.20 3.17 -1.61
CA ALA A 127 -73.94 4.43 -1.79
C ALA A 127 -74.39 4.64 -3.25
N GLN A 128 -73.62 4.13 -4.22
CA GLN A 128 -73.97 4.20 -5.64
C GLN A 128 -75.10 3.23 -6.01
N PHE A 129 -75.08 2.00 -5.48
CA PHE A 129 -76.17 1.04 -5.66
C PHE A 129 -77.45 1.46 -4.94
N ASP A 130 -77.35 2.05 -3.74
CA ASP A 130 -78.50 2.55 -2.99
C ASP A 130 -79.24 3.67 -3.76
N LYS A 131 -78.50 4.53 -4.48
CA LYS A 131 -79.10 5.53 -5.38
C LYS A 131 -79.79 4.89 -6.59
N GLN A 132 -79.14 3.93 -7.24
CA GLN A 132 -79.71 3.21 -8.38
C GLN A 132 -80.96 2.40 -8.00
N ALA A 133 -81.00 1.86 -6.78
CA ALA A 133 -82.15 1.17 -6.23
C ALA A 133 -83.36 2.11 -6.00
N ALA A 134 -83.11 3.36 -5.59
CA ALA A 134 -84.17 4.36 -5.43
C ALA A 134 -84.78 4.82 -6.77
N GLU A 135 -84.03 4.73 -7.87
CA GLU A 135 -84.46 5.13 -9.22
C GLU A 135 -85.11 3.98 -10.03
N ALA A 136 -84.97 2.73 -9.58
CA ALA A 136 -85.47 1.54 -10.27
C ALA A 136 -86.94 1.20 -9.92
N THR A 137 -87.90 1.97 -10.44
CA THR A 137 -89.34 1.82 -10.16
C THR A 137 -90.12 0.87 -11.09
N THR A 138 -89.50 0.33 -12.15
CA THR A 138 -90.15 -0.63 -13.07
C THR A 138 -89.54 -2.03 -12.98
N PRO A 139 -90.28 -3.10 -13.31
CA PRO A 139 -89.78 -4.49 -13.25
C PRO A 139 -88.54 -4.73 -14.12
N GLU A 140 -88.44 -4.08 -15.29
CA GLU A 140 -87.27 -4.17 -16.18
C GLU A 140 -86.03 -3.49 -15.58
N LEU A 141 -86.20 -2.32 -14.94
CA LEU A 141 -85.13 -1.61 -14.24
C LEU A 141 -84.64 -2.38 -13.01
N GLN A 142 -85.54 -3.08 -12.30
CA GLN A 142 -85.17 -3.97 -11.19
C GLN A 142 -84.37 -5.19 -11.64
N ALA A 143 -84.78 -5.84 -12.74
CA ALA A 143 -84.02 -6.96 -13.31
C ALA A 143 -82.62 -6.54 -13.77
N LYS A 144 -82.50 -5.36 -14.39
CA LYS A 144 -81.22 -4.77 -14.82
C LYS A 144 -80.33 -4.43 -13.62
N LEU A 145 -80.88 -3.80 -12.58
CA LEU A 145 -80.16 -3.53 -11.34
C LEU A 145 -79.64 -4.82 -10.69
N GLN A 146 -80.43 -5.89 -10.69
CA GLN A 146 -80.04 -7.17 -10.12
C GLN A 146 -78.91 -7.83 -10.92
N GLN A 147 -78.91 -7.67 -12.25
CA GLN A 147 -77.84 -8.10 -13.13
C GLN A 147 -76.56 -7.27 -12.92
N ASP A 148 -76.69 -5.94 -12.75
CA ASP A 148 -75.57 -5.03 -12.47
C ASP A 148 -74.94 -5.31 -11.09
N ILE A 149 -75.76 -5.62 -10.07
CA ILE A 149 -75.28 -6.07 -8.75
C ILE A 149 -74.55 -7.41 -8.87
N ALA A 150 -75.09 -8.38 -9.61
CA ALA A 150 -74.44 -9.68 -9.80
C ALA A 150 -73.11 -9.56 -10.58
N ALA A 151 -73.07 -8.71 -11.60
CA ALA A 151 -71.86 -8.39 -12.35
C ALA A 151 -70.82 -7.70 -11.46
N ALA A 152 -71.23 -6.70 -10.67
CA ALA A 152 -70.36 -5.99 -9.74
C ALA A 152 -69.82 -6.88 -8.60
N GLN A 153 -70.63 -7.82 -8.10
CA GLN A 153 -70.17 -8.82 -7.12
C GLN A 153 -69.12 -9.76 -7.72
N THR A 154 -69.27 -10.12 -9.00
CA THR A 154 -68.32 -10.99 -9.70
C THR A 154 -67.01 -10.26 -9.98
N GLU A 155 -67.09 -9.01 -10.45
CA GLU A 155 -65.95 -8.11 -10.65
C GLU A 155 -65.23 -7.83 -9.32
N GLY A 156 -65.99 -7.58 -8.24
CA GLY A 156 -65.49 -7.35 -6.89
C GLY A 156 -64.71 -8.53 -6.33
N LYS A 157 -65.22 -9.76 -6.48
CA LYS A 157 -64.48 -10.98 -6.09
C LYS A 157 -63.16 -11.13 -6.86
N LYS A 158 -63.15 -10.78 -8.16
CA LYS A 158 -61.96 -10.85 -9.00
C LYS A 158 -60.92 -9.79 -8.62
N GLN A 159 -61.37 -8.57 -8.28
CA GLN A 159 -60.53 -7.50 -7.77
C GLN A 159 -59.98 -7.82 -6.38
N GLU A 160 -60.79 -8.41 -5.50
CA GLU A 160 -60.37 -8.85 -4.16
C GLU A 160 -59.27 -9.92 -4.26
N GLN A 161 -59.43 -10.93 -5.13
CA GLN A 161 -58.39 -11.93 -5.38
C GLN A 161 -57.11 -11.33 -5.97
N ALA A 162 -57.22 -10.42 -6.94
CA ALA A 162 -56.07 -9.75 -7.53
C ALA A 162 -55.35 -8.83 -6.52
N ALA A 163 -56.10 -8.20 -5.62
CA ALA A 163 -55.56 -7.36 -4.57
C ALA A 163 -54.94 -8.17 -3.43
N GLN A 164 -55.51 -9.32 -3.05
CA GLN A 164 -54.91 -10.29 -2.15
C GLN A 164 -53.58 -10.82 -2.71
N ALA A 165 -53.52 -11.18 -4.00
CA ALA A 165 -52.28 -11.61 -4.65
C ALA A 165 -51.20 -10.51 -4.65
N LYS A 166 -51.58 -9.25 -4.92
CA LYS A 166 -50.65 -8.10 -4.81
C LYS A 166 -50.17 -7.86 -3.38
N LEU A 167 -51.06 -8.00 -2.40
CA LEU A 167 -50.75 -7.86 -0.98
C LEU A 167 -49.76 -8.96 -0.53
N GLU A 168 -49.98 -10.21 -0.93
CA GLU A 168 -49.05 -11.31 -0.61
C GLU A 168 -47.68 -11.11 -1.25
N ALA A 169 -47.62 -10.61 -2.50
CA ALA A 169 -46.37 -10.26 -3.15
C ALA A 169 -45.62 -9.14 -2.40
N GLN A 170 -46.32 -8.09 -1.95
CA GLN A 170 -45.73 -7.03 -1.13
C GLN A 170 -45.25 -7.55 0.22
N ILE A 171 -46.04 -8.38 0.92
CA ILE A 171 -45.64 -8.98 2.20
C ILE A 171 -44.36 -9.81 2.01
N ALA A 172 -44.27 -10.62 0.95
CA ALA A 172 -43.07 -11.39 0.66
C ALA A 172 -41.83 -10.49 0.46
N GLN A 173 -41.99 -9.38 -0.26
CA GLN A 173 -40.91 -8.40 -0.50
C GLN A 173 -40.49 -7.64 0.77
N TYR A 174 -41.43 -7.18 1.59
CA TYR A 174 -41.12 -6.47 2.84
C TYR A 174 -40.58 -7.41 3.92
N ALA A 175 -40.98 -8.69 3.92
CA ALA A 175 -40.54 -9.64 4.91
C ALA A 175 -39.10 -10.12 4.68
N SER A 176 -38.59 -10.13 3.45
CA SER A 176 -37.16 -10.35 3.19
C SER A 176 -36.30 -9.20 3.72
N LEU A 177 -36.76 -7.95 3.58
CA LEU A 177 -36.15 -6.78 4.22
C LEU A 177 -36.20 -6.86 5.75
N ALA A 178 -37.25 -7.44 6.33
CA ALA A 178 -37.36 -7.63 7.77
C ALA A 178 -36.27 -8.58 8.32
N GLN A 179 -35.95 -9.66 7.60
CA GLN A 179 -34.84 -10.54 7.96
C GLN A 179 -33.49 -9.82 7.88
N LEU A 180 -33.26 -9.07 6.81
CA LEU A 180 -32.04 -8.26 6.69
C LEU A 180 -31.95 -7.18 7.79
N SER A 181 -33.09 -6.61 8.20
CA SER A 181 -33.19 -5.66 9.30
C SER A 181 -32.86 -6.28 10.66
N LYS A 182 -33.24 -7.54 10.91
CA LYS A 182 -32.81 -8.27 12.13
C LYS A 182 -31.29 -8.43 12.17
N ILE A 183 -30.68 -8.81 11.05
CA ILE A 183 -29.22 -8.94 10.93
C ILE A 183 -28.56 -7.56 11.13
N ALA A 184 -29.10 -6.50 10.50
CA ALA A 184 -28.62 -5.13 10.69
C ALA A 184 -28.72 -4.69 12.16
N THR A 185 -29.79 -5.07 12.86
CA THR A 185 -29.96 -4.77 14.29
C THR A 185 -28.93 -5.50 15.15
N GLN A 186 -28.54 -6.74 14.80
CA GLN A 186 -27.46 -7.43 15.52
C GLN A 186 -26.10 -6.78 15.24
N LEU A 187 -25.81 -6.44 13.99
CA LEU A 187 -24.61 -5.70 13.61
C LEU A 187 -24.53 -4.35 14.33
N GLY A 188 -25.66 -3.67 14.51
CA GLY A 188 -25.78 -2.42 15.25
C GLY A 188 -25.47 -2.52 16.76
N LYS A 189 -25.42 -3.72 17.34
CA LYS A 189 -25.02 -3.92 18.74
C LYS A 189 -23.50 -4.12 18.91
N ILE A 190 -22.78 -4.32 17.81
CA ILE A 190 -21.33 -4.49 17.86
C ILE A 190 -20.70 -3.17 18.30
N ALA A 191 -19.69 -3.24 19.16
CA ALA A 191 -18.96 -2.06 19.58
C ALA A 191 -18.41 -1.30 18.37
N ASN A 192 -18.40 0.04 18.45
CA ASN A 192 -17.93 0.93 17.38
C ASN A 192 -18.84 0.97 16.13
N VAL A 193 -20.07 0.45 16.20
CA VAL A 193 -21.11 0.65 15.17
C VAL A 193 -22.09 1.71 15.65
N LYS A 194 -22.14 2.84 14.95
CA LYS A 194 -23.09 3.91 15.19
C LYS A 194 -24.47 3.58 14.62
N MET A 195 -24.47 3.05 13.40
CA MET A 195 -25.69 2.75 12.67
C MET A 195 -25.46 1.58 11.69
N ALA A 196 -26.43 0.68 11.61
CA ALA A 196 -26.46 -0.39 10.62
C ALA A 196 -27.85 -0.42 9.98
N THR A 197 -27.92 -0.23 8.66
CA THR A 197 -29.17 -0.10 7.92
C THR A 197 -29.19 -1.02 6.69
N PRO A 198 -30.29 -1.78 6.47
CA PRO A 198 -30.53 -2.44 5.20
C PRO A 198 -30.47 -1.46 4.03
N ALA A 199 -29.69 -1.76 2.99
CA ALA A 199 -29.55 -0.92 1.81
C ALA A 199 -30.32 -1.50 0.62
N ILE A 200 -30.00 -2.74 0.22
CA ILE A 200 -30.67 -3.43 -0.88
C ILE A 200 -30.76 -4.93 -0.59
N VAL A 201 -31.78 -5.59 -1.14
CA VAL A 201 -31.97 -7.04 -1.08
C VAL A 201 -32.17 -7.57 -2.50
N THR A 202 -31.73 -8.79 -2.77
CA THR A 202 -31.98 -9.46 -4.05
C THR A 202 -33.47 -9.79 -4.23
N ALA A 203 -33.91 -9.98 -5.47
CA ALA A 203 -35.32 -10.25 -5.79
C ALA A 203 -35.84 -11.54 -5.14
N ASP A 204 -34.98 -12.53 -4.96
CA ASP A 204 -35.26 -13.81 -4.29
C ASP A 204 -35.11 -13.74 -2.76
N GLY A 205 -34.61 -12.62 -2.21
CA GLY A 205 -34.44 -12.42 -0.77
C GLY A 205 -33.30 -13.22 -0.14
N SER A 206 -32.48 -13.92 -0.94
CA SER A 206 -31.41 -14.80 -0.43
C SER A 206 -30.15 -14.03 -0.01
N SER A 207 -29.95 -12.83 -0.54
CA SER A 207 -28.79 -11.98 -0.27
C SER A 207 -29.16 -10.50 -0.20
N GLY A 208 -28.30 -9.68 0.40
CA GLY A 208 -28.48 -8.23 0.43
C GLY A 208 -27.28 -7.49 0.99
N LEU A 209 -27.37 -6.16 0.97
CA LEU A 209 -26.34 -5.27 1.51
C LEU A 209 -26.86 -4.54 2.74
N ILE A 210 -26.03 -4.49 3.78
CA ILE A 210 -26.23 -3.65 4.96
C ILE A 210 -25.14 -2.59 4.95
N GLN A 211 -25.53 -1.32 5.04
CA GLN A 211 -24.59 -0.23 5.24
C GLN A 211 -24.35 -0.05 6.73
N ILE A 212 -23.09 0.00 7.13
CA ILE A 212 -22.65 0.24 8.51
C ILE A 212 -21.89 1.56 8.55
N ILE A 213 -22.25 2.42 9.49
CA ILE A 213 -21.51 3.63 9.83
C ILE A 213 -20.83 3.38 11.19
N PRO A 214 -19.49 3.36 11.26
CA PRO A 214 -18.79 3.21 12.52
C PRO A 214 -18.83 4.49 13.38
N ASP A 215 -18.40 4.40 14.64
CA ASP A 215 -18.18 5.57 15.50
C ASP A 215 -16.80 6.22 15.28
N SER A 216 -15.83 5.47 14.77
CA SER A 216 -14.44 5.89 14.57
C SER A 216 -14.11 6.30 13.13
N ALA A 217 -12.98 6.97 12.95
CA ALA A 217 -12.52 7.47 11.65
C ALA A 217 -12.03 6.33 10.73
N PRO A 218 -11.92 6.56 9.39
CA PRO A 218 -11.55 5.51 8.44
C PRO A 218 -10.23 4.82 8.74
N SER A 219 -9.24 5.57 9.23
CA SER A 219 -7.90 5.07 9.52
C SER A 219 -7.67 4.74 11.00
N ASP A 220 -8.71 4.80 11.84
CA ASP A 220 -8.59 4.42 13.23
C ASP A 220 -8.49 2.89 13.36
N ARG A 221 -7.62 2.44 14.27
CA ARG A 221 -7.47 1.01 14.58
C ARG A 221 -8.79 0.33 14.96
N LYS A 222 -9.69 1.05 15.64
CA LYS A 222 -11.04 0.56 16.01
C LYS A 222 -11.90 0.19 14.79
N THR A 223 -11.73 0.89 13.67
CA THR A 223 -12.44 0.58 12.41
C THR A 223 -11.90 -0.70 11.78
N SER A 224 -10.57 -0.86 11.75
CA SER A 224 -9.92 -2.09 11.27
C SER A 224 -10.27 -3.31 12.16
N ASP A 225 -10.27 -3.12 13.48
CA ASP A 225 -10.68 -4.13 14.45
C ASP A 225 -12.16 -4.55 14.24
N LEU A 226 -13.05 -3.59 13.94
CA LEU A 226 -14.45 -3.86 13.60
C LEU A 226 -14.59 -4.68 12.31
N ILE A 227 -13.87 -4.30 11.25
CA ILE A 227 -13.86 -5.05 9.98
C ILE A 227 -13.41 -6.49 10.22
N THR A 228 -12.30 -6.65 10.94
CA THR A 228 -11.72 -7.96 11.30
C THR A 228 -12.68 -8.77 12.16
N TYR A 229 -13.33 -8.14 13.13
CA TYR A 229 -14.30 -8.79 14.02
C TYR A 229 -15.49 -9.36 13.23
N ILE A 230 -16.10 -8.57 12.35
CA ILE A 230 -17.25 -9.03 11.55
C ILE A 230 -16.85 -10.20 10.64
N ARG A 231 -15.66 -10.14 10.03
CA ARG A 231 -15.16 -11.19 9.14
C ARG A 231 -14.86 -12.50 9.86
N ASN A 232 -14.26 -12.42 11.06
CA ASN A 232 -13.84 -13.60 11.82
C ASN A 232 -14.98 -14.20 12.68
N ASN A 233 -16.00 -13.41 13.02
CA ASN A 233 -17.08 -13.81 13.94
C ASN A 233 -18.46 -13.74 13.28
N GLN A 234 -18.57 -14.24 12.04
CA GLN A 234 -19.79 -14.07 11.22
C GLN A 234 -21.08 -14.52 11.91
N ALA A 235 -21.06 -15.69 12.58
CA ALA A 235 -22.23 -16.23 13.27
C ALA A 235 -22.68 -15.35 14.45
N ALA A 236 -21.73 -14.80 15.21
CA ALA A 236 -22.03 -13.89 16.32
C ALA A 236 -22.48 -12.51 15.81
N ALA A 237 -21.87 -12.03 14.73
CA ALA A 237 -22.18 -10.75 14.12
C ALA A 237 -23.56 -10.73 13.45
N SER A 238 -23.95 -11.83 12.78
CA SER A 238 -25.27 -11.97 12.17
C SER A 238 -26.36 -12.42 13.15
N GLY A 239 -25.97 -13.05 14.27
CA GLY A 239 -26.88 -13.77 15.17
C GLY A 239 -27.39 -15.09 14.57
N ASN A 240 -26.83 -15.55 13.45
CA ASN A 240 -27.23 -16.78 12.78
C ASN A 240 -26.04 -17.50 12.11
N PRO A 241 -25.73 -18.76 12.48
CA PRO A 241 -24.58 -19.48 11.96
C PRO A 241 -24.66 -19.86 10.47
N THR A 242 -25.84 -19.84 9.84
CA THR A 242 -25.98 -20.16 8.41
C THR A 242 -25.71 -18.95 7.51
N VAL A 243 -25.73 -17.74 8.06
CA VAL A 243 -25.54 -16.49 7.31
C VAL A 243 -24.05 -16.25 7.10
N LYS A 244 -23.66 -15.95 5.86
CA LYS A 244 -22.31 -15.54 5.52
C LYS A 244 -22.24 -14.02 5.38
N LEU A 245 -21.18 -13.42 5.91
CA LEU A 245 -20.96 -11.98 5.87
C LEU A 245 -19.67 -11.65 5.11
N GLY A 246 -19.77 -10.79 4.10
CA GLY A 246 -18.63 -10.20 3.40
C GLY A 246 -18.54 -8.70 3.68
N VAL A 247 -17.45 -8.24 4.29
CA VAL A 247 -17.25 -6.80 4.59
C VAL A 247 -16.46 -6.15 3.46
N THR A 248 -17.04 -5.13 2.87
CA THR A 248 -16.50 -4.30 1.77
C THR A 248 -16.81 -2.82 2.02
N GLY A 249 -16.64 -1.98 1.00
CA GLY A 249 -16.65 -0.53 1.09
C GLY A 249 -15.23 0.03 0.98
N TYR A 250 -15.13 1.34 0.78
CA TYR A 250 -13.85 2.00 0.51
C TYR A 250 -12.83 1.76 1.64
N THR A 251 -13.24 1.93 2.90
CA THR A 251 -12.37 1.72 4.06
C THR A 251 -11.93 0.26 4.22
N ALA A 252 -12.85 -0.71 4.04
CA ALA A 252 -12.51 -2.12 4.13
C ALA A 252 -11.55 -2.56 3.01
N LEU A 253 -11.77 -2.08 1.79
CA LEU A 253 -10.85 -2.32 0.68
C LEU A 253 -9.45 -1.73 0.95
N GLN A 254 -9.39 -0.54 1.55
CA GLN A 254 -8.10 0.06 1.89
C GLN A 254 -7.34 -0.73 2.96
N ASP A 255 -8.06 -1.23 3.98
CA ASP A 255 -7.52 -2.10 5.02
C ASP A 255 -6.99 -3.40 4.41
N ASP A 256 -7.74 -4.02 3.49
CA ASP A 256 -7.32 -5.22 2.76
C ASP A 256 -6.03 -5.02 1.97
N ILE A 257 -5.95 -3.93 1.20
CA ILE A 257 -4.74 -3.60 0.43
C ILE A 257 -3.57 -3.37 1.38
N SER A 258 -3.78 -2.63 2.47
CA SER A 258 -2.71 -2.32 3.42
C SER A 258 -2.18 -3.56 4.13
N ASN A 259 -3.07 -4.45 4.56
CA ASN A 259 -2.70 -5.75 5.15
C ASN A 259 -1.95 -6.62 4.13
N LYS A 260 -2.45 -6.69 2.88
CA LYS A 260 -1.81 -7.50 1.84
C LYS A 260 -0.40 -7.02 1.48
N LEU A 261 -0.18 -5.70 1.44
CA LEU A 261 1.13 -5.10 1.20
C LEU A 261 2.05 -5.30 2.41
N SER A 262 1.53 -5.18 3.63
CA SER A 262 2.28 -5.38 4.87
C SER A 262 2.75 -6.83 5.01
N ASP A 263 1.89 -7.79 4.70
CA ASP A 263 2.23 -9.23 4.70
C ASP A 263 3.27 -9.59 3.62
N ALA A 264 3.27 -8.85 2.50
CA ALA A 264 4.24 -9.05 1.42
C ALA A 264 5.60 -8.42 1.73
N LEU A 265 5.67 -7.39 2.58
CA LEU A 265 6.89 -6.63 2.85
C LEU A 265 8.06 -7.51 3.36
N PRO A 266 7.89 -8.44 4.32
CA PRO A 266 8.97 -9.32 4.76
C PRO A 266 9.52 -10.20 3.64
N ILE A 267 8.64 -10.76 2.79
CA ILE A 267 9.03 -11.60 1.66
C ILE A 267 9.77 -10.75 0.62
N TYR A 268 9.26 -9.56 0.33
CA TYR A 268 9.90 -8.61 -0.57
C TYR A 268 11.31 -8.24 -0.09
N LEU A 269 11.48 -7.87 1.19
CA LEU A 269 12.78 -7.56 1.78
C LEU A 269 13.72 -8.76 1.70
N LEU A 270 13.24 -9.97 2.02
CA LEU A 270 14.03 -11.20 1.93
C LEU A 270 14.53 -11.43 0.50
N VAL A 271 13.67 -11.26 -0.49
CA VAL A 271 14.02 -11.45 -1.91
C VAL A 271 15.04 -10.40 -2.36
N VAL A 272 14.80 -9.11 -2.09
CA VAL A 272 15.71 -8.02 -2.47
C VAL A 272 17.06 -8.19 -1.81
N VAL A 273 17.09 -8.43 -0.50
CA VAL A 273 18.32 -8.67 0.27
C VAL A 273 19.03 -9.94 -0.24
N GLY A 274 18.30 -11.04 -0.43
CA GLY A 274 18.87 -12.30 -0.89
C GLY A 274 19.49 -12.19 -2.28
N LEU A 275 18.77 -11.59 -3.22
CA LEU A 275 19.29 -11.33 -4.57
C LEU A 275 20.49 -10.38 -4.52
N SER A 276 20.48 -9.35 -3.68
CA SER A 276 21.61 -8.43 -3.51
C SER A 276 22.88 -9.13 -3.03
N LEU A 277 22.73 -10.05 -2.07
CA LEU A 277 23.83 -10.82 -1.52
C LEU A 277 24.42 -11.71 -2.60
N VAL A 278 23.57 -12.40 -3.38
CA VAL A 278 24.01 -13.27 -4.48
C VAL A 278 24.71 -12.46 -5.56
N LEU A 279 24.13 -11.35 -6.03
CA LEU A 279 24.70 -10.53 -7.11
C LEU A 279 26.04 -9.92 -6.70
N LEU A 280 26.14 -9.32 -5.51
CA LEU A 280 27.40 -8.75 -5.04
C LEU A 280 28.44 -9.84 -4.72
N MET A 281 28.01 -11.03 -4.32
CA MET A 281 28.92 -12.15 -4.06
C MET A 281 29.52 -12.67 -5.36
N ILE A 282 28.73 -12.74 -6.43
CA ILE A 282 29.22 -13.06 -7.78
C ILE A 282 30.19 -11.97 -8.25
N ALA A 283 29.82 -10.70 -8.07
CA ALA A 283 30.65 -9.58 -8.49
C ALA A 283 32.00 -9.54 -7.74
N PHE A 284 31.98 -9.49 -6.42
CA PHE A 284 33.20 -9.26 -5.64
C PHE A 284 33.91 -10.53 -5.19
N ARG A 285 33.38 -11.72 -5.53
CA ARG A 285 33.84 -13.03 -5.04
C ARG A 285 34.19 -13.01 -3.57
N SER A 286 33.29 -12.45 -2.76
CA SER A 286 33.48 -12.25 -1.32
C SER A 286 32.16 -12.46 -0.60
N ILE A 287 32.20 -12.95 0.63
CA ILE A 287 31.02 -13.06 1.50
C ILE A 287 30.85 -11.82 2.38
N LEU A 288 31.96 -11.25 2.87
CA LEU A 288 31.91 -10.15 3.82
C LEU A 288 31.52 -8.82 3.16
N VAL A 289 31.95 -8.60 1.91
CA VAL A 289 31.63 -7.38 1.15
C VAL A 289 30.13 -7.26 0.86
N PRO A 290 29.43 -8.31 0.37
CA PRO A 290 27.98 -8.30 0.25
C PRO A 290 27.28 -8.16 1.59
N LEU A 291 27.72 -8.91 2.61
CA LEU A 291 27.07 -8.89 3.93
C LEU A 291 27.08 -7.49 4.55
N LYS A 292 28.24 -6.81 4.55
CA LYS A 292 28.32 -5.44 5.08
C LYS A 292 27.57 -4.42 4.21
N ALA A 293 27.53 -4.63 2.89
CA ALA A 293 26.76 -3.77 1.99
C ALA A 293 25.26 -3.87 2.28
N THR A 294 24.74 -5.10 2.40
CA THR A 294 23.33 -5.34 2.75
C THR A 294 22.99 -4.79 4.13
N LEU A 295 23.85 -4.97 5.14
CA LEU A 295 23.63 -4.39 6.48
C LEU A 295 23.60 -2.86 6.45
N GLY A 296 24.51 -2.24 5.69
CA GLY A 296 24.52 -0.79 5.45
C GLY A 296 23.25 -0.32 4.74
N PHE A 297 22.79 -1.05 3.72
CA PHE A 297 21.54 -0.77 3.02
C PHE A 297 20.33 -0.85 3.95
N LEU A 298 20.23 -1.91 4.76
CA LEU A 298 19.13 -2.05 5.74
C LEU A 298 19.13 -0.90 6.75
N LEU A 299 20.30 -0.45 7.18
CA LEU A 299 20.47 0.73 8.02
C LEU A 299 19.92 2.00 7.33
N SER A 300 20.22 2.19 6.04
CA SER A 300 19.68 3.30 5.24
C SER A 300 18.16 3.23 5.09
N VAL A 301 17.59 2.04 4.86
CA VAL A 301 16.13 1.81 4.79
C VAL A 301 15.46 2.14 6.12
N MET A 302 16.06 1.72 7.24
CA MET A 302 15.51 2.01 8.57
C MET A 302 15.56 3.51 8.87
N ALA A 303 16.65 4.21 8.53
CA ALA A 303 16.71 5.66 8.69
C ALA A 303 15.76 6.42 7.74
N MET A 304 15.55 5.91 6.52
CA MET A 304 14.53 6.43 5.62
C MET A 304 13.16 6.38 6.31
N PHE A 305 12.70 5.21 6.72
CA PHE A 305 11.38 5.09 7.38
C PHE A 305 11.31 5.82 8.71
N GLY A 306 12.34 5.76 9.54
CA GLY A 306 12.37 6.50 10.80
C GLY A 306 12.26 8.01 10.59
N SER A 307 12.96 8.56 9.58
CA SER A 307 12.79 9.97 9.21
C SER A 307 11.39 10.27 8.66
N THR A 308 10.81 9.37 7.86
CA THR A 308 9.44 9.50 7.37
C THR A 308 8.44 9.51 8.53
N VAL A 309 8.61 8.63 9.52
CA VAL A 309 7.74 8.58 10.70
C VAL A 309 7.84 9.86 11.52
N ALA A 310 9.07 10.33 11.78
CA ALA A 310 9.27 11.57 12.53
C ALA A 310 8.64 12.79 11.83
N VAL A 311 8.79 12.91 10.51
CA VAL A 311 8.25 14.04 9.74
C VAL A 311 6.73 13.97 9.56
N PHE A 312 6.21 12.80 9.17
CA PHE A 312 4.82 12.67 8.71
C PHE A 312 3.86 12.04 9.72
N GLN A 313 4.34 11.31 10.71
CA GLN A 313 3.49 10.74 11.78
C GLN A 313 3.62 11.54 13.07
N TRP A 314 4.83 11.89 13.47
CA TRP A 314 5.05 12.74 14.64
C TRP A 314 4.87 14.24 14.31
N GLY A 315 4.89 14.60 13.02
CA GLY A 315 4.63 15.97 12.56
C GLY A 315 5.83 16.92 12.68
N TRP A 316 7.07 16.40 12.71
CA TRP A 316 8.25 17.26 12.72
C TRP A 316 8.26 18.24 11.53
N PHE A 317 8.73 19.45 11.79
CA PHE A 317 8.81 20.55 10.82
C PHE A 317 7.47 21.04 10.25
N GLY A 318 6.33 20.47 10.65
CA GLY A 318 5.00 20.89 10.19
C GLY A 318 4.79 20.77 8.67
N LEU A 319 5.52 19.86 8.01
CA LEU A 319 5.49 19.72 6.54
C LEU A 319 4.18 19.11 6.01
N ALA A 320 3.50 18.32 6.84
CA ALA A 320 2.23 17.67 6.54
C ALA A 320 1.41 17.44 7.82
N SER A 321 0.11 17.19 7.64
CA SER A 321 -0.75 16.74 8.74
C SER A 321 -0.33 15.34 9.19
N PRO A 322 -0.15 15.10 10.51
CA PRO A 322 0.15 13.78 11.05
C PRO A 322 -0.80 12.69 10.53
N GLY A 323 -0.24 11.61 9.97
CA GLY A 323 -1.02 10.51 9.39
C GLY A 323 -0.20 9.27 9.06
N PRO A 324 -0.85 8.14 8.76
CA PRO A 324 -0.19 6.90 8.39
C PRO A 324 0.62 7.07 7.11
N ILE A 325 1.70 6.29 6.99
CA ILE A 325 2.53 6.29 5.79
C ILE A 325 1.86 5.41 4.74
N ILE A 326 1.91 5.87 3.48
CA ILE A 326 1.33 5.15 2.35
C ILE A 326 1.91 3.75 2.26
N SER A 327 1.04 2.72 2.27
CA SER A 327 1.42 1.30 2.25
C SER A 327 2.32 0.89 1.07
N PHE A 328 2.36 1.69 -0.01
CA PHE A 328 3.25 1.46 -1.17
C PHE A 328 4.68 1.94 -0.96
N ILE A 329 4.94 2.87 -0.03
CA ILE A 329 6.27 3.46 0.17
C ILE A 329 7.28 2.43 0.65
N PRO A 330 6.97 1.51 1.58
CA PRO A 330 7.95 0.53 1.98
C PRO A 330 8.47 -0.34 0.84
N ILE A 331 7.62 -0.65 -0.13
CA ILE A 331 7.99 -1.47 -1.28
C ILE A 331 8.73 -0.62 -2.31
N ILE A 332 8.11 0.47 -2.79
CA ILE A 332 8.69 1.31 -3.87
C ILE A 332 9.94 2.02 -3.37
N GLY A 333 9.89 2.62 -2.19
CA GLY A 333 11.00 3.37 -1.60
C GLY A 333 12.22 2.50 -1.33
N THR A 334 12.01 1.30 -0.79
CA THR A 334 13.11 0.33 -0.61
C THR A 334 13.67 -0.14 -1.95
N GLY A 335 12.83 -0.42 -2.94
CA GLY A 335 13.29 -0.83 -4.27
C GLY A 335 14.10 0.24 -5.00
N ILE A 336 13.66 1.50 -4.93
CA ILE A 336 14.40 2.65 -5.47
C ILE A 336 15.72 2.83 -4.72
N LEU A 337 15.66 2.88 -3.38
CA LEU A 337 16.86 3.03 -2.55
C LEU A 337 17.84 1.89 -2.80
N PHE A 338 17.34 0.66 -2.99
CA PHE A 338 18.13 -0.51 -3.32
C PHE A 338 18.87 -0.34 -4.65
N GLY A 339 18.17 -0.06 -5.76
CA GLY A 339 18.81 0.11 -7.05
C GLY A 339 19.91 1.18 -7.01
N LEU A 340 19.59 2.34 -6.41
CA LEU A 340 20.53 3.46 -6.29
C LEU A 340 21.71 3.14 -5.36
N ALA A 341 21.46 2.46 -4.24
CA ALA A 341 22.49 2.05 -3.31
C ALA A 341 23.46 1.06 -3.97
N MET A 342 22.94 0.05 -4.66
CA MET A 342 23.78 -1.02 -5.19
C MET A 342 24.75 -0.52 -6.27
N ASP A 343 24.31 0.42 -7.11
CA ASP A 343 25.17 1.07 -8.10
C ASP A 343 26.37 1.77 -7.45
N TYR A 344 26.11 2.54 -6.39
CA TYR A 344 27.18 3.22 -5.66
C TYR A 344 28.09 2.27 -4.89
N GLU A 345 27.58 1.14 -4.43
CA GLU A 345 28.36 0.16 -3.67
C GLU A 345 29.35 -0.48 -4.61
N PHE A 346 28.82 -0.84 -5.76
CA PHE A 346 29.58 -1.39 -6.84
C PHE A 346 30.69 -0.43 -7.28
N PHE A 347 30.40 0.84 -7.57
CA PHE A 347 31.44 1.80 -7.96
C PHE A 347 32.52 1.99 -6.89
N LEU A 348 32.12 2.15 -5.63
CA LEU A 348 33.06 2.44 -4.55
C LEU A 348 33.94 1.22 -4.23
N VAL A 349 33.33 0.04 -4.16
CA VAL A 349 34.02 -1.20 -3.80
C VAL A 349 34.83 -1.72 -5.00
N SER A 350 34.37 -1.56 -6.23
CA SER A 350 35.16 -1.92 -7.42
C SER A 350 36.47 -1.12 -7.48
N SER A 351 36.42 0.22 -7.31
CA SER A 351 37.65 1.03 -7.25
C SER A 351 38.58 0.64 -6.10
N MET A 352 38.04 0.22 -4.95
CA MET A 352 38.86 -0.34 -3.86
C MET A 352 39.45 -1.70 -4.24
N HIS A 353 38.68 -2.56 -4.91
CA HIS A 353 39.10 -3.88 -5.36
C HIS A 353 40.24 -3.79 -6.36
N GLU A 354 40.15 -2.88 -7.32
CA GLU A 354 41.18 -2.64 -8.33
C GLU A 354 42.54 -2.27 -7.71
N VAL A 355 42.53 -1.40 -6.70
CA VAL A 355 43.77 -1.05 -5.99
C VAL A 355 44.25 -2.22 -5.15
N TYR A 356 43.35 -3.00 -4.55
CA TYR A 356 43.72 -4.17 -3.75
C TYR A 356 44.30 -5.31 -4.59
N SER A 357 43.75 -5.59 -5.78
CA SER A 357 44.24 -6.65 -6.67
C SER A 357 45.68 -6.38 -7.11
N LYS A 358 45.99 -5.11 -7.41
CA LYS A 358 47.33 -4.63 -7.79
C LYS A 358 48.32 -4.54 -6.62
N THR A 359 47.89 -4.04 -5.45
CA THR A 359 48.82 -3.71 -4.35
C THR A 359 48.84 -4.73 -3.21
N ARG A 360 47.79 -5.55 -3.07
CA ARG A 360 47.54 -6.44 -1.92
C ARG A 360 47.54 -5.74 -0.55
N ASP A 361 47.41 -4.42 -0.53
CA ASP A 361 47.34 -3.58 0.67
C ASP A 361 45.91 -3.07 0.86
N ALA A 362 45.23 -3.59 1.88
CA ALA A 362 43.86 -3.23 2.20
C ALA A 362 43.70 -1.78 2.64
N ARG A 363 44.71 -1.20 3.32
CA ARG A 363 44.63 0.18 3.78
C ARG A 363 44.80 1.13 2.59
N ARG A 364 45.74 0.84 1.71
CA ARG A 364 45.95 1.60 0.47
C ARG A 364 44.74 1.53 -0.45
N ALA A 365 44.10 0.35 -0.55
CA ALA A 365 42.84 0.19 -1.27
C ALA A 365 41.74 1.13 -0.76
N VAL A 366 41.57 1.23 0.56
CA VAL A 366 40.58 2.13 1.18
C VAL A 366 40.97 3.61 1.09
N THR A 367 42.24 4.00 1.11
CA THR A 367 42.60 5.44 0.99
C THR A 367 42.61 5.92 -0.46
N SER A 368 43.14 5.11 -1.37
CA SER A 368 43.36 5.47 -2.77
C SER A 368 42.15 5.11 -3.64
N GLY A 369 41.67 3.86 -3.58
CA GLY A 369 40.53 3.38 -4.37
C GLY A 369 39.22 4.07 -4.00
N PHE A 370 38.98 4.30 -2.71
CA PHE A 370 37.83 5.09 -2.24
C PHE A 370 37.78 6.49 -2.85
N SER A 371 38.93 7.18 -2.96
CA SER A 371 38.96 8.58 -3.39
C SER A 371 38.54 8.78 -4.85
N LEU A 372 38.68 7.74 -5.69
CA LEU A 372 38.21 7.70 -7.06
C LEU A 372 36.69 7.55 -7.10
N GLY A 373 36.16 6.50 -6.46
CA GLY A 373 34.71 6.25 -6.41
C GLY A 373 33.92 7.32 -5.66
N ALA A 374 34.47 7.89 -4.60
CA ALA A 374 33.79 8.86 -3.73
C ALA A 374 33.34 10.13 -4.47
N LYS A 375 34.10 10.59 -5.48
CA LYS A 375 33.74 11.78 -6.27
C LYS A 375 32.48 11.55 -7.09
N VAL A 376 32.39 10.39 -7.76
CA VAL A 376 31.24 10.01 -8.60
C VAL A 376 30.00 9.82 -7.74
N VAL A 377 30.13 9.05 -6.66
CA VAL A 377 29.01 8.77 -5.74
C VAL A 377 28.51 10.06 -5.09
N THR A 378 29.40 10.96 -4.67
CA THR A 378 28.99 12.24 -4.05
C THR A 378 28.23 13.12 -5.04
N ALA A 379 28.72 13.26 -6.28
CA ALA A 379 28.07 14.09 -7.28
C ALA A 379 26.67 13.56 -7.61
N ALA A 380 26.55 12.25 -7.82
CA ALA A 380 25.27 11.60 -8.10
C ALA A 380 24.31 11.71 -6.90
N ALA A 381 24.79 11.43 -5.68
CA ALA A 381 23.99 11.57 -4.47
C ALA A 381 23.51 13.01 -4.24
N ALA A 382 24.35 14.02 -4.47
CA ALA A 382 23.98 15.42 -4.32
C ALA A 382 22.84 15.81 -5.29
N ILE A 383 22.92 15.36 -6.54
CA ILE A 383 21.86 15.57 -7.54
C ILE A 383 20.56 14.90 -7.08
N MET A 384 20.61 13.63 -6.68
CA MET A 384 19.40 12.90 -6.30
C MET A 384 18.76 13.46 -5.02
N VAL A 385 19.56 13.80 -4.01
CA VAL A 385 19.06 14.44 -2.78
C VAL A 385 18.41 15.79 -3.12
N ALA A 386 18.99 16.56 -4.05
CA ALA A 386 18.38 17.82 -4.50
C ALA A 386 17.05 17.59 -5.26
N VAL A 387 16.99 16.61 -6.17
CA VAL A 387 15.79 16.28 -6.95
C VAL A 387 14.65 15.81 -6.03
N PHE A 388 14.91 14.81 -5.19
CA PHE A 388 13.89 14.29 -4.27
C PHE A 388 13.56 15.29 -3.15
N GLY A 389 14.56 16.05 -2.66
CA GLY A 389 14.35 17.11 -1.69
C GLY A 389 13.47 18.24 -2.22
N GLY A 390 13.53 18.54 -3.52
CA GLY A 390 12.68 19.53 -4.18
C GLY A 390 11.18 19.23 -4.07
N PHE A 391 10.80 17.96 -3.94
CA PHE A 391 9.40 17.55 -3.76
C PHE A 391 8.82 17.92 -2.39
N ALA A 392 9.64 18.30 -1.40
CA ALA A 392 9.16 18.79 -0.10
C ALA A 392 8.26 20.04 -0.23
N GLY A 393 8.43 20.83 -1.28
CA GLY A 393 7.62 22.02 -1.59
C GLY A 393 6.31 21.73 -2.35
N SER A 394 6.03 20.47 -2.70
CA SER A 394 4.80 20.10 -3.43
C SER A 394 3.53 20.44 -2.64
N ALA A 395 2.41 20.74 -3.29
CA ALA A 395 1.13 20.88 -2.57
C ALA A 395 0.51 19.52 -2.19
N ASP A 396 0.89 18.46 -2.89
CA ASP A 396 0.41 17.10 -2.66
C ASP A 396 1.24 16.40 -1.58
N THR A 397 0.59 16.01 -0.49
CA THR A 397 1.23 15.31 0.64
C THR A 397 1.91 14.01 0.21
N ASN A 398 1.35 13.27 -0.75
CA ASN A 398 1.92 12.02 -1.22
C ASN A 398 3.25 12.28 -1.96
N ILE A 399 3.30 13.31 -2.79
CA ILE A 399 4.54 13.71 -3.49
C ILE A 399 5.60 14.15 -2.48
N LYS A 400 5.23 14.98 -1.49
CA LYS A 400 6.15 15.36 -0.39
C LYS A 400 6.69 14.14 0.33
N LEU A 401 5.82 13.19 0.64
CA LEU A 401 6.15 11.97 1.37
C LEU A 401 7.17 11.13 0.61
N PHE A 402 6.98 10.89 -0.69
CA PHE A 402 7.97 10.21 -1.53
C PHE A 402 9.31 10.96 -1.57
N GLY A 403 9.25 12.27 -1.82
CA GLY A 403 10.43 13.12 -1.94
C GLY A 403 11.29 13.15 -0.70
N VAL A 404 10.72 13.54 0.44
CA VAL A 404 11.46 13.69 1.69
C VAL A 404 12.01 12.34 2.15
N SER A 405 11.21 11.26 2.06
CA SER A 405 11.67 9.93 2.45
C SER A 405 12.88 9.49 1.63
N LEU A 406 12.77 9.53 0.29
CA LEU A 406 13.87 9.12 -0.59
C LEU A 406 15.09 10.02 -0.44
N ALA A 407 14.90 11.34 -0.30
CA ALA A 407 16.01 12.28 -0.10
C ALA A 407 16.81 11.95 1.16
N VAL A 408 16.13 11.69 2.29
CA VAL A 408 16.81 11.32 3.54
C VAL A 408 17.45 9.94 3.42
N GLY A 409 16.75 8.94 2.86
CA GLY A 409 17.29 7.61 2.65
C GLY A 409 18.58 7.62 1.82
N ILE A 410 18.55 8.32 0.68
CA ILE A 410 19.71 8.48 -0.21
C ILE A 410 20.83 9.26 0.49
N PHE A 411 20.50 10.31 1.24
CA PHE A 411 21.50 11.08 1.97
C PHE A 411 22.23 10.23 3.01
N VAL A 412 21.47 9.46 3.81
CA VAL A 412 22.02 8.55 4.82
C VAL A 412 22.88 7.49 4.14
N ASP A 413 22.38 6.88 3.07
CA ASP A 413 23.10 5.85 2.33
C ASP A 413 24.40 6.39 1.75
N ALA A 414 24.34 7.48 0.99
CA ALA A 414 25.50 8.02 0.33
C ALA A 414 26.55 8.57 1.30
N PHE A 415 26.15 9.38 2.28
CA PHE A 415 27.12 10.12 3.09
C PHE A 415 27.49 9.40 4.39
N ILE A 416 26.53 8.75 5.06
CA ILE A 416 26.79 8.12 6.35
C ILE A 416 27.23 6.67 6.15
N VAL A 417 26.53 5.92 5.30
CA VAL A 417 26.88 4.52 5.04
C VAL A 417 28.09 4.42 4.12
N ARG A 418 28.04 4.97 2.90
CA ARG A 418 29.13 4.77 1.92
C ARG A 418 30.37 5.58 2.19
N MET A 419 30.23 6.87 2.51
CA MET A 419 31.43 7.69 2.73
C MET A 419 32.07 7.47 4.10
N THR A 420 31.38 6.85 5.06
CA THR A 420 31.89 6.71 6.43
C THR A 420 31.92 5.25 6.91
N LEU A 421 30.78 4.56 6.94
CA LEU A 421 30.68 3.21 7.48
C LEU A 421 31.44 2.18 6.63
N VAL A 422 31.28 2.21 5.31
CA VAL A 422 31.89 1.24 4.38
C VAL A 422 33.43 1.26 4.44
N PRO A 423 34.13 2.41 4.28
CA PRO A 423 35.58 2.49 4.44
C PRO A 423 36.06 2.03 5.82
N ALA A 424 35.33 2.35 6.88
CA ALA A 424 35.69 1.98 8.24
C ALA A 424 35.64 0.46 8.44
N ILE A 425 34.57 -0.19 7.98
CA ILE A 425 34.41 -1.66 8.03
C ILE A 425 35.48 -2.33 7.16
N MET A 426 35.70 -1.85 5.94
CA MET A 426 36.72 -2.40 5.04
C MET A 426 38.13 -2.29 5.63
N THR A 427 38.41 -1.22 6.38
CA THR A 427 39.68 -1.06 7.09
C THR A 427 39.85 -2.09 8.20
N LEU A 428 38.80 -2.37 8.99
CA LEU A 428 38.85 -3.36 10.07
C LEU A 428 38.95 -4.79 9.55
N LEU A 429 38.18 -5.11 8.51
CA LEU A 429 38.20 -6.44 7.89
C LEU A 429 39.52 -6.69 7.13
N GLY A 430 40.15 -5.63 6.62
CA GLY A 430 41.45 -5.72 5.95
C GLY A 430 41.43 -6.72 4.80
N LYS A 431 42.37 -7.68 4.83
CA LYS A 431 42.45 -8.76 3.82
C LYS A 431 41.25 -9.70 3.83
N ALA A 432 40.59 -9.86 4.97
CA ALA A 432 39.41 -10.73 5.09
C ALA A 432 38.21 -10.21 4.28
N SER A 433 38.17 -8.91 3.97
CA SER A 433 37.13 -8.30 3.13
C SER A 433 36.99 -9.01 1.78
N TRP A 434 38.07 -9.60 1.27
CA TRP A 434 38.14 -10.23 -0.06
C TRP A 434 38.20 -11.76 0.03
N TRP A 435 37.80 -12.33 1.17
CA TRP A 435 37.84 -13.77 1.39
C TRP A 435 36.57 -14.47 0.93
N ILE A 436 36.76 -15.66 0.36
CA ILE A 436 35.70 -16.58 -0.03
C ILE A 436 36.11 -18.04 0.27
N PRO A 437 35.17 -18.91 0.72
CA PRO A 437 35.44 -20.34 0.87
C PRO A 437 35.72 -21.01 -0.48
N GLY A 438 36.70 -21.90 -0.54
CA GLY A 438 37.10 -22.56 -1.80
C GLY A 438 36.05 -23.46 -2.45
N TRP A 439 35.01 -23.89 -1.73
CA TRP A 439 33.87 -24.60 -2.33
C TRP A 439 32.93 -23.64 -3.07
N LEU A 440 32.74 -22.44 -2.51
CA LEU A 440 31.87 -21.41 -3.07
C LEU A 440 32.55 -20.77 -4.29
N ASP A 441 33.85 -20.54 -4.18
CA ASP A 441 34.66 -20.00 -5.28
C ASP A 441 34.65 -20.86 -6.54
N LYS A 442 34.47 -22.19 -6.40
CA LYS A 442 34.32 -23.13 -7.52
C LYS A 442 32.94 -23.13 -8.17
N VAL A 443 31.91 -22.74 -7.42
CA VAL A 443 30.50 -22.77 -7.87
C VAL A 443 30.10 -21.43 -8.48
N LEU A 444 30.70 -20.33 -8.02
CA LEU A 444 30.40 -19.01 -8.56
C LEU A 444 30.93 -18.86 -9.99
N PRO A 445 30.13 -18.30 -10.91
CA PRO A 445 30.58 -18.01 -12.26
C PRO A 445 31.67 -16.93 -12.25
N ASN A 446 32.65 -17.08 -13.15
CA ASN A 446 33.64 -16.03 -13.42
C ASN A 446 32.98 -14.99 -14.33
N LEU A 447 32.38 -13.96 -13.75
CA LEU A 447 32.04 -12.76 -14.51
C LEU A 447 33.21 -11.79 -14.43
N SER A 448 33.81 -11.50 -15.59
CA SER A 448 34.70 -10.34 -15.70
C SER A 448 33.83 -9.09 -15.66
N ILE A 449 34.10 -8.24 -14.69
CA ILE A 449 33.26 -7.08 -14.35
C ILE A 449 33.78 -5.84 -15.07
N GLU A 450 35.09 -5.77 -15.26
CA GLU A 450 35.69 -5.04 -16.35
C GLU A 450 35.60 -5.89 -17.62
N GLY A 451 35.03 -5.35 -18.69
CA GLY A 451 35.21 -5.92 -20.02
C GLY A 451 36.70 -5.86 -20.34
N GLU A 452 37.41 -6.96 -20.16
CA GLU A 452 38.70 -7.12 -20.81
C GLU A 452 38.40 -7.17 -22.31
N VAL A 453 38.78 -6.09 -23.00
CA VAL A 453 39.24 -6.25 -24.38
C VAL A 453 40.36 -7.28 -24.26
N GLU A 454 40.13 -8.49 -24.77
CA GLU A 454 41.19 -9.47 -24.91
C GLU A 454 42.34 -8.76 -25.66
N GLU A 455 43.46 -8.51 -24.97
CA GLU A 455 44.75 -8.11 -25.56
C GLU A 455 45.34 -9.30 -26.36
N GLY A 456 44.49 -10.03 -27.09
CA GLY A 456 44.84 -11.20 -27.90
C GLY A 456 44.57 -11.01 -29.41
N ASP A 457 43.75 -10.02 -29.79
CA ASP A 457 43.37 -9.82 -31.20
C ASP A 457 44.13 -8.67 -31.91
N PHE A 458 44.97 -7.91 -31.20
CA PHE A 458 45.77 -6.83 -31.82
C PHE A 458 47.20 -7.26 -32.22
N GLU A 459 47.74 -8.35 -31.67
CA GLU A 459 49.07 -8.83 -32.08
C GLU A 459 49.02 -9.64 -33.39
N GLU A 460 47.89 -10.26 -33.76
CA GLU A 460 47.79 -10.99 -35.03
C GLU A 460 47.58 -10.07 -36.27
N GLU A 461 46.98 -8.88 -36.12
CA GLU A 461 46.87 -7.94 -37.25
C GLU A 461 48.19 -7.20 -37.52
N GLU A 462 48.93 -6.80 -36.48
CA GLU A 462 50.18 -6.06 -36.64
C GLU A 462 51.32 -6.95 -37.16
N ASP A 463 51.41 -8.21 -36.71
CA ASP A 463 52.38 -9.18 -37.26
C ASP A 463 52.02 -9.59 -38.70
N SER A 464 50.74 -9.66 -39.07
CA SER A 464 50.35 -9.98 -40.45
C SER A 464 50.59 -8.82 -41.43
N GLU A 465 50.53 -7.56 -40.99
CA GLU A 465 50.88 -6.40 -41.81
C GLU A 465 52.41 -6.23 -41.94
N ILE A 466 53.18 -6.51 -40.88
CA ILE A 466 54.64 -6.47 -40.92
C ILE A 466 55.20 -7.62 -41.79
N GLU A 467 54.58 -8.81 -41.76
CA GLU A 467 54.97 -9.93 -42.63
C GLU A 467 54.61 -9.68 -44.11
N LYS A 468 53.47 -9.02 -44.40
CA LYS A 468 53.11 -8.60 -45.78
C LYS A 468 53.95 -7.45 -46.32
N ALA A 469 54.44 -6.55 -45.45
CA ALA A 469 55.33 -5.45 -45.85
C ALA A 469 56.77 -5.89 -46.15
N ASN A 470 57.22 -7.03 -45.60
CA ASN A 470 58.56 -7.58 -45.86
C ASN A 470 58.64 -8.54 -47.06
N ILE A 471 57.51 -8.84 -47.72
CA ILE A 471 57.44 -9.73 -48.91
C ILE A 471 57.08 -8.94 -50.19
N ALA A 472 56.95 -7.61 -50.13
CA ALA A 472 56.68 -6.75 -51.29
C ALA A 472 57.94 -6.12 -51.90
#